data_AF-A0A0F8ZTR1-F1
#
_entry.id   AF-A0A0F8ZTR1-F1
#
_cell.length_a   1.000
_cell.length_b   1.000
_cell.length_c   1.000
_cell.angle_alpha   90.00
_cell.angle_beta   90.00
_cell.angle_gamma   90.00
#
_symmetry.space_group_name_H-M   'P 1'
#
loop_
_entity.id
_entity.type
_entity.pdbx_description
1 polymer ?
#
loop_
_entity_poly.entity_id
_entity_poly.type
_entity_poly.pdbx_seq_one_letter_code
_entity_poly.pdbx_strand_id
1 'polypeptide(L)'
;MNENAHIIRKPQFITRDGPGSLIETINETRLIFNMTIGYDNSVNFEESFLKKYEINDPRLLALLSKDINKDIKILDILTNEMLNKGSMEVIYKTKRFPRWYICHKKGHILKAHPIKSVLFRPTSDNNFSCPLCHTGMKDSTSVRFVMACPDGHMDDVSWNSALHSQKTNCIRTNNEEEIYEWEAYSTNLASINIRCPYCLKLSKTMKEIFYHPFKCSGLYQERFTNQPPTESACGREMKVIQKNSSALRLTSVINFLEIPKYTSPLGVLFKEEYSTCLAINTLIKYAFTTISNESVKKKMLTEVLRKEYKGDNFDMLMDIIENIPIDDIIQEITMLFNDDINFIDCINDGRT
;
A
#
# COMPACT_ATOMS: atom_id res chain seq x y z
N MET A 1 -20.25 -18.87 1.44
CA MET A 1 -19.14 -17.91 1.41
C MET A 1 -18.83 -17.63 -0.03
N ASN A 2 -18.81 -16.38 -0.46
CA ASN A 2 -18.38 -16.05 -1.82
C ASN A 2 -16.88 -16.38 -1.90
N GLU A 3 -16.48 -17.45 -2.59
CA GLU A 3 -15.11 -17.99 -2.60
C GLU A 3 -14.07 -17.01 -3.19
N ASN A 4 -14.52 -15.85 -3.68
CA ASN A 4 -13.72 -14.87 -4.41
C ASN A 4 -13.42 -13.57 -3.66
N ALA A 5 -13.84 -13.43 -2.40
CA ALA A 5 -13.64 -12.21 -1.61
C ALA A 5 -12.88 -12.48 -0.30
N HIS A 6 -11.90 -11.62 0.01
CA HIS A 6 -11.14 -11.66 1.26
C HIS A 6 -11.29 -10.33 2.00
N ILE A 7 -11.70 -10.38 3.27
CA ILE A 7 -11.92 -9.19 4.09
C ILE A 7 -10.58 -8.75 4.69
N ILE A 8 -10.15 -7.54 4.34
CA ILE A 8 -8.97 -6.89 4.91
C ILE A 8 -9.42 -5.69 5.73
N ARG A 9 -8.94 -5.57 6.96
CA ARG A 9 -9.24 -4.39 7.80
C ARG A 9 -8.42 -3.20 7.34
N LYS A 10 -8.98 -1.99 7.43
CA LYS A 10 -8.30 -0.74 7.05
C LYS A 10 -6.86 -0.60 7.60
N PRO A 11 -6.57 -0.89 8.89
CA PRO A 11 -5.18 -0.83 9.38
C PRO A 11 -4.26 -1.87 8.73
N GLN A 12 -4.77 -3.07 8.41
CA GLN A 12 -4.00 -4.10 7.72
C GLN A 12 -3.68 -3.67 6.29
N PHE A 13 -4.63 -3.04 5.60
CA PHE A 13 -4.40 -2.51 4.25
C PHE A 13 -3.32 -1.42 4.22
N ILE A 14 -3.28 -0.55 5.25
CA ILE A 14 -2.27 0.51 5.36
C ILE A 14 -0.88 -0.09 5.63
N THR A 15 -0.79 -1.08 6.53
CA THR A 15 0.51 -1.52 7.09
C THR A 15 1.11 -2.75 6.41
N ARG A 16 0.30 -3.72 5.97
CA ARG A 16 0.79 -5.03 5.52
C ARG A 16 0.25 -5.40 4.13
N ASP A 17 -1.07 -5.31 3.96
CA ASP A 17 -1.81 -5.85 2.83
C ASP A 17 -2.29 -4.72 1.90
N GLY A 18 -1.39 -3.79 1.60
CA GLY A 18 -1.68 -2.62 0.77
C GLY A 18 -1.33 -2.79 -0.70
N PRO A 19 -1.40 -1.70 -1.48
CA PRO A 19 -1.08 -1.71 -2.91
C PRO A 19 0.35 -2.20 -3.17
N GLY A 20 0.51 -3.25 -4.00
CA GLY A 20 1.79 -3.92 -4.27
C GLY A 20 2.12 -5.09 -3.33
N SER A 21 1.31 -5.38 -2.32
CA SER A 21 1.50 -6.54 -1.43
C SER A 21 1.10 -7.86 -2.10
N LEU A 22 1.74 -8.94 -1.65
CA LEU A 22 1.29 -10.31 -1.90
C LEU A 22 0.43 -10.78 -0.72
N ILE A 23 -0.77 -11.25 -1.02
CA ILE A 23 -1.69 -11.86 -0.05
C ILE A 23 -1.77 -13.36 -0.31
N GLU A 24 -1.53 -14.16 0.73
CA GLU A 24 -1.71 -15.61 0.70
C GLU A 24 -3.18 -15.94 0.98
N THR A 25 -3.81 -16.66 0.05
CA THR A 25 -5.12 -17.27 0.25
C THR A 25 -4.97 -18.78 0.45
N ILE A 26 -6.07 -19.50 0.66
CA ILE A 26 -6.05 -20.96 0.89
C ILE A 26 -5.37 -21.70 -0.28
N ASN A 27 -5.60 -21.25 -1.53
CA ASN A 27 -5.20 -22.00 -2.72
C ASN A 27 -4.26 -21.22 -3.66
N GLU A 28 -4.07 -19.92 -3.45
CA GLU A 28 -3.26 -19.07 -4.33
C GLU A 28 -2.69 -17.85 -3.64
N THR A 29 -1.66 -17.28 -4.23
CA THR A 29 -1.16 -15.95 -3.89
C THR A 29 -1.71 -14.94 -4.87
N ARG A 30 -2.16 -13.81 -4.35
CA ARG A 30 -2.62 -12.69 -5.16
C ARG A 30 -1.80 -11.44 -4.88
N LEU A 31 -1.50 -10.68 -5.91
CA LEU A 31 -0.92 -9.34 -5.81
C LEU A 31 -2.04 -8.30 -5.77
N ILE A 32 -1.93 -7.38 -4.83
CA ILE A 32 -2.79 -6.21 -4.73
C ILE A 32 -2.33 -5.15 -5.71
N PHE A 33 -3.23 -4.66 -6.56
CA PHE A 33 -2.93 -3.62 -7.52
C PHE A 33 -2.60 -2.28 -6.86
N ASN A 34 -1.98 -1.37 -7.62
CA ASN A 34 -1.83 0.02 -7.20
C ASN A 34 -3.21 0.67 -7.01
N MET A 35 -3.28 1.83 -6.33
CA MET A 35 -4.56 2.47 -6.05
C MET A 35 -5.30 2.92 -7.31
N THR A 36 -4.58 3.36 -8.34
CA THR A 36 -5.18 3.92 -9.56
C THR A 36 -5.99 2.92 -10.38
N ILE A 37 -5.60 1.64 -10.38
CA ILE A 37 -6.29 0.58 -11.14
C ILE A 37 -6.89 -0.51 -10.24
N GLY A 38 -6.56 -0.47 -8.95
CA GLY A 38 -7.01 -1.45 -7.97
C GLY A 38 -8.47 -1.27 -7.60
N TYR A 39 -8.94 -0.04 -7.42
CA TYR A 39 -10.35 0.17 -7.11
C TYR A 39 -11.27 -0.27 -8.26
N ASP A 40 -12.49 -0.67 -7.90
CA ASP A 40 -13.54 -0.92 -8.87
C ASP A 40 -14.15 0.39 -9.41
N ASN A 41 -15.15 0.25 -10.29
CA ASN A 41 -15.72 1.40 -11.00
C ASN A 41 -16.54 2.35 -10.10
N SER A 42 -16.74 2.05 -8.80
CA SER A 42 -17.38 3.01 -7.89
C SER A 42 -16.44 4.12 -7.42
N VAL A 43 -15.13 3.98 -7.65
CA VAL A 43 -14.15 5.00 -7.30
C VAL A 43 -13.77 5.72 -8.57
N ASN A 44 -14.01 7.04 -8.59
CA ASN A 44 -13.44 7.93 -9.58
C ASN A 44 -12.39 8.81 -8.90
N PHE A 45 -11.29 9.11 -9.59
CA PHE A 45 -10.24 9.98 -9.06
C PHE A 45 -10.46 11.44 -9.49
N GLU A 46 -11.73 11.84 -9.65
CA GLU A 46 -12.07 13.24 -9.94
C GLU A 46 -11.92 14.10 -8.69
N GLU A 47 -11.66 15.39 -8.87
CA GLU A 47 -11.37 16.31 -7.77
C GLU A 47 -12.49 16.37 -6.72
N SER A 48 -13.75 16.31 -7.15
CA SER A 48 -14.92 16.32 -6.26
C SER A 48 -14.97 15.09 -5.35
N PHE A 49 -14.64 13.92 -5.89
CA PHE A 49 -14.58 12.67 -5.13
C PHE A 49 -13.39 12.66 -4.18
N LEU A 50 -12.22 13.10 -4.65
CA LEU A 50 -11.03 13.19 -3.81
C LEU A 50 -11.24 14.11 -2.61
N LYS A 51 -11.86 15.29 -2.82
CA LYS A 51 -12.19 16.23 -1.73
C LYS A 51 -13.13 15.62 -0.68
N LYS A 52 -14.06 14.75 -1.09
CA LYS A 52 -15.00 14.09 -0.17
C LYS A 52 -14.30 13.16 0.82
N TYR A 53 -13.20 12.55 0.41
CA TYR A 53 -12.46 11.56 1.21
C TYR A 53 -11.08 12.07 1.63
N GLU A 54 -10.85 13.37 1.54
CA GLU A 54 -9.62 14.04 1.96
C GLU A 54 -9.57 14.10 3.50
N ILE A 55 -8.47 13.62 4.08
CA ILE A 55 -8.14 13.83 5.48
C ILE A 55 -7.56 15.24 5.57
N ASN A 56 -8.38 16.18 6.04
CA ASN A 56 -7.96 17.54 6.29
C ASN A 56 -7.42 17.65 7.74
N ASP A 57 -6.17 17.23 7.93
CA ASP A 57 -5.43 17.47 9.17
C ASP A 57 -4.29 18.47 8.90
N PRO A 58 -4.45 19.74 9.27
CA PRO A 58 -3.50 20.79 8.95
C PRO A 58 -2.14 20.63 9.64
N ARG A 59 -2.10 19.99 10.81
CA ARG A 59 -0.84 19.76 11.53
C ARG A 59 -0.05 18.67 10.82
N LEU A 60 -0.73 17.58 10.47
CA LEU A 60 -0.15 16.50 9.68
C LEU A 60 0.30 17.02 8.31
N LEU A 61 -0.51 17.84 7.66
CA LEU A 61 -0.16 18.48 6.39
C LEU A 61 1.04 19.41 6.55
N ALA A 62 1.10 20.26 7.58
CA ALA A 62 2.25 21.14 7.83
C ALA A 62 3.53 20.34 8.06
N LEU A 63 3.46 19.21 8.78
CA LEU A 63 4.59 18.33 9.02
C LEU A 63 5.06 17.67 7.72
N LEU A 64 4.14 17.10 6.92
CA LEU A 64 4.47 16.46 5.65
C LEU A 64 4.93 17.45 4.57
N SER A 65 4.40 18.68 4.57
CA SER A 65 4.76 19.72 3.61
C SER A 65 6.20 20.19 3.77
N LYS A 66 6.69 20.25 5.02
CA LYS A 66 8.11 20.56 5.32
C LYS A 66 9.05 19.51 4.71
N ASP A 67 8.66 18.24 4.75
CA ASP A 67 9.49 17.13 4.28
C ASP A 67 9.44 16.93 2.75
N ILE A 68 8.29 17.12 2.12
CA ILE A 68 8.04 16.70 0.73
C ILE A 68 8.10 17.87 -0.27
N ASN A 69 8.21 19.13 0.20
CA ASN A 69 8.37 20.35 -0.61
C ASN A 69 7.42 20.45 -1.82
N LYS A 70 6.17 20.03 -1.60
CA LYS A 70 5.06 20.07 -2.56
C LYS A 70 3.76 20.32 -1.79
N ASP A 71 2.74 20.77 -2.50
CA ASP A 71 1.37 20.75 -2.00
C ASP A 71 0.89 19.29 -1.92
N ILE A 72 0.45 18.86 -0.74
CA ILE A 72 0.11 17.46 -0.43
C ILE A 72 -1.33 17.42 0.02
N LYS A 73 -2.06 16.43 -0.47
CA LYS A 73 -3.38 16.06 0.05
C LYS A 73 -3.32 14.64 0.54
N ILE A 74 -3.97 14.40 1.67
CA ILE A 74 -4.03 13.07 2.28
C ILE A 74 -5.38 12.49 1.96
N LEU A 75 -5.39 11.37 1.23
CA LEU A 75 -6.63 10.66 0.92
C LEU A 75 -6.84 9.55 1.95
N ASP A 76 -8.05 9.45 2.49
CA ASP A 76 -8.41 8.32 3.33
C ASP A 76 -8.54 7.03 2.49
N ILE A 77 -8.20 5.89 3.09
CA ILE A 77 -8.39 4.59 2.46
C ILE A 77 -9.90 4.29 2.41
N LEU A 78 -10.43 4.19 1.19
CA LEU A 78 -11.83 3.92 0.94
C LEU A 78 -12.22 2.51 1.38
N THR A 79 -13.25 2.41 2.21
CA THR A 79 -13.82 1.15 2.70
C THR A 79 -15.18 0.87 2.05
N ASN A 80 -15.68 -0.36 2.18
CA ASN A 80 -17.03 -0.72 1.71
C ASN A 80 -18.11 0.20 2.29
N GLU A 81 -18.03 0.50 3.59
CA GLU A 81 -18.96 1.38 4.29
C GLU A 81 -18.95 2.80 3.70
N MET A 82 -17.76 3.36 3.46
CA MET A 82 -17.61 4.70 2.87
C MET A 82 -18.15 4.81 1.44
N LEU A 83 -18.25 3.66 0.75
CA LEU A 83 -18.77 3.54 -0.61
C LEU A 83 -20.22 3.05 -0.65
N ASN A 84 -20.89 2.91 0.51
CA ASN A 84 -22.25 2.37 0.65
C ASN A 84 -22.40 0.97 0.00
N LYS A 85 -21.40 0.12 0.18
CA LYS A 85 -21.35 -1.25 -0.35
C LYS A 85 -21.46 -2.29 0.75
N GLY A 86 -22.02 -3.45 0.41
CA GLY A 86 -22.04 -4.61 1.29
C GLY A 86 -20.63 -5.06 1.66
N SER A 87 -20.46 -5.65 2.85
CA SER A 87 -19.17 -6.08 3.40
C SER A 87 -18.44 -7.16 2.58
N MET A 88 -19.16 -7.85 1.69
CA MET A 88 -18.62 -8.89 0.79
C MET A 88 -18.47 -8.42 -0.66
N GLU A 89 -18.83 -7.17 -0.97
CA GLU A 89 -18.59 -6.61 -2.30
C GLU A 89 -17.11 -6.30 -2.49
N VAL A 90 -16.56 -6.73 -3.62
CA VAL A 90 -15.14 -6.53 -3.93
C VAL A 90 -14.95 -5.12 -4.45
N ILE A 91 -14.37 -4.24 -3.62
CA ILE A 91 -14.05 -2.86 -3.99
C ILE A 91 -12.62 -2.69 -4.50
N TYR A 92 -11.76 -3.68 -4.29
CA TYR A 92 -10.35 -3.63 -4.64
C TYR A 92 -9.91 -4.92 -5.34
N LYS A 93 -9.36 -4.76 -6.53
CA LYS A 93 -8.95 -5.82 -7.45
C LYS A 93 -7.55 -6.30 -7.14
N THR A 94 -7.34 -7.57 -7.43
CA THR A 94 -6.05 -8.26 -7.28
C THR A 94 -5.86 -9.21 -8.47
N LYS A 95 -4.62 -9.61 -8.74
CA LYS A 95 -4.32 -10.65 -9.75
C LYS A 95 -3.54 -11.81 -9.14
N ARG A 96 -3.56 -12.97 -9.79
CA ARG A 96 -2.68 -14.08 -9.41
C ARG A 96 -1.23 -13.69 -9.64
N PHE A 97 -0.41 -13.89 -8.62
CA PHE A 97 1.02 -13.71 -8.70
C PHE A 97 1.72 -14.39 -7.51
N PRO A 98 2.80 -15.17 -7.70
CA PRO A 98 3.40 -15.53 -8.99
C PRO A 98 2.47 -16.36 -9.86
N ARG A 99 2.74 -16.37 -11.18
CA ARG A 99 1.95 -17.12 -12.17
C ARG A 99 2.33 -18.60 -12.25
N TRP A 100 3.41 -19.00 -11.59
CA TRP A 100 3.89 -20.38 -11.57
C TRP A 100 3.33 -21.19 -10.41
N TYR A 101 2.99 -22.45 -10.70
CA TYR A 101 2.39 -23.39 -9.76
C TYR A 101 3.09 -24.75 -9.84
N ILE A 102 3.03 -25.49 -8.74
CA ILE A 102 3.54 -26.86 -8.65
C ILE A 102 2.33 -27.77 -8.45
N CYS A 103 2.08 -28.67 -9.39
CA CYS A 103 1.08 -29.73 -9.23
C CYS A 103 1.73 -30.95 -8.58
N HIS A 104 1.16 -31.42 -7.47
CA HIS A 104 1.69 -32.54 -6.66
C HIS A 104 1.00 -33.87 -6.93
N LYS A 105 0.06 -33.91 -7.89
CA LYS A 105 -0.66 -35.12 -8.24
C LYS A 105 0.33 -36.18 -8.76
N LYS A 106 0.19 -37.42 -8.29
CA LYS A 106 1.01 -38.53 -8.77
C LYS A 106 0.56 -38.98 -10.16
N GLY A 107 1.47 -39.64 -10.89
CA GLY A 107 1.16 -40.27 -12.17
C GLY A 107 1.26 -39.34 -13.38
N HIS A 108 1.91 -38.18 -13.24
CA HIS A 108 2.28 -37.36 -14.39
C HIS A 108 3.26 -38.12 -15.28
N ILE A 109 2.99 -38.09 -16.59
CA ILE A 109 3.89 -38.61 -17.62
C ILE A 109 4.26 -37.45 -18.53
N LEU A 110 5.56 -37.18 -18.63
CA LEU A 110 6.11 -36.12 -19.47
C LEU A 110 7.13 -36.72 -20.42
N LYS A 111 6.87 -36.64 -21.73
CA LYS A 111 7.73 -37.24 -22.79
C LYS A 111 8.08 -38.71 -22.49
N ALA A 112 7.07 -39.52 -22.17
CA ALA A 112 7.19 -40.94 -21.82
C ALA A 112 8.00 -41.26 -20.54
N HIS A 113 8.28 -40.25 -19.69
CA HIS A 113 8.90 -40.46 -18.38
C HIS A 113 7.95 -40.10 -17.25
N PRO A 114 7.82 -40.94 -16.21
CA PRO A 114 7.04 -40.62 -15.03
C PRO A 114 7.73 -39.52 -14.23
N ILE A 115 6.98 -38.51 -13.83
CA ILE A 115 7.45 -37.43 -12.95
C ILE A 115 6.52 -37.28 -11.75
N LYS A 116 7.07 -36.85 -10.60
CA LYS A 116 6.31 -36.75 -9.35
C LYS A 116 5.48 -35.47 -9.27
N SER A 117 6.12 -34.34 -9.53
CA SER A 117 5.46 -33.03 -9.54
C SER A 117 5.90 -32.23 -10.76
N VAL A 118 5.00 -31.38 -11.24
CA VAL A 118 5.25 -30.53 -12.41
C VAL A 118 5.12 -29.07 -12.00
N LEU A 119 6.13 -28.28 -12.37
CA LEU A 119 6.12 -26.83 -12.33
C LEU A 119 5.55 -26.34 -13.65
N PHE A 120 4.45 -25.59 -13.59
CA PHE A 120 3.72 -25.13 -14.76
C PHE A 120 3.18 -23.72 -14.56
N ARG A 121 2.82 -23.08 -15.67
CA ARG A 121 2.12 -21.79 -15.69
C ARG A 121 0.75 -22.00 -16.33
N PRO A 122 -0.37 -21.67 -15.65
CA PRO A 122 -1.71 -21.76 -16.24
C PRO A 122 -1.82 -20.92 -17.52
N THR A 123 -2.65 -21.38 -18.45
CA THR A 123 -2.85 -20.72 -19.76
C THR A 123 -3.65 -19.42 -19.65
N SER A 124 -4.53 -19.30 -18.65
CA SER A 124 -5.28 -18.08 -18.35
C SER A 124 -5.75 -18.04 -16.90
N ASP A 125 -6.21 -16.87 -16.46
CA ASP A 125 -6.83 -16.73 -15.14
C ASP A 125 -8.17 -17.49 -15.01
N ASN A 126 -8.86 -17.76 -16.10
CA ASN A 126 -10.14 -18.48 -16.07
C ASN A 126 -9.99 -20.00 -16.26
N ASN A 127 -8.85 -20.45 -16.79
CA ASN A 127 -8.55 -21.87 -17.00
C ASN A 127 -7.33 -22.28 -16.19
N PHE A 128 -7.56 -22.51 -14.89
CA PHE A 128 -6.55 -23.09 -14.02
C PHE A 128 -6.63 -24.61 -14.08
N SER A 129 -5.74 -25.23 -14.84
CA SER A 129 -5.55 -26.68 -14.82
C SER A 129 -4.08 -27.04 -15.04
N CYS A 130 -3.61 -28.07 -14.35
CA CYS A 130 -2.33 -28.70 -14.66
C CYS A 130 -2.42 -29.28 -16.08
N PRO A 131 -1.48 -28.97 -16.98
CA PRO A 131 -1.59 -29.40 -18.36
C PRO A 131 -1.41 -30.93 -18.56
N LEU A 132 -0.80 -31.62 -17.60
CA LEU A 132 -0.52 -33.05 -17.72
C LEU A 132 -1.63 -33.94 -17.17
N CYS A 133 -2.35 -33.48 -16.15
CA CYS A 133 -3.39 -34.28 -15.48
C CYS A 133 -4.78 -33.62 -15.46
N HIS A 134 -4.86 -32.40 -16.01
CA HIS A 134 -6.07 -31.58 -16.12
C HIS A 134 -6.81 -31.35 -14.79
N THR A 135 -6.12 -31.47 -13.65
CA THR A 135 -6.70 -31.11 -12.35
C THR A 135 -6.48 -29.65 -11.99
N GLY A 136 -7.41 -29.09 -11.22
CA GLY A 136 -7.43 -27.68 -10.84
C GLY A 136 -6.59 -27.34 -9.59
N MET A 137 -6.93 -26.22 -8.94
CA MET A 137 -6.19 -25.64 -7.80
C MET A 137 -5.99 -26.59 -6.62
N LYS A 138 -6.88 -27.56 -6.39
CA LYS A 138 -6.83 -28.45 -5.21
C LYS A 138 -5.54 -29.29 -5.12
N ASP A 139 -4.96 -29.64 -6.27
CA ASP A 139 -3.73 -30.46 -6.34
C ASP A 139 -2.47 -29.61 -6.57
N SER A 140 -2.60 -28.29 -6.57
CA SER A 140 -1.55 -27.38 -7.00
C SER A 140 -1.29 -26.28 -5.99
N THR A 141 -0.03 -25.90 -5.82
CA THR A 141 0.36 -24.79 -4.93
C THR A 141 1.11 -23.74 -5.72
N SER A 142 0.83 -22.46 -5.47
CA SER A 142 1.61 -21.35 -6.04
C SER A 142 3.08 -21.46 -5.62
N VAL A 143 4.00 -21.22 -6.56
CA VAL A 143 5.43 -21.25 -6.25
C VAL A 143 5.77 -20.22 -5.19
N ARG A 144 6.69 -20.55 -4.29
CA ARG A 144 7.07 -19.68 -3.17
C ARG A 144 8.18 -18.67 -3.51
N PHE A 145 8.52 -18.52 -4.79
CA PHE A 145 9.67 -17.77 -5.26
C PHE A 145 9.24 -16.76 -6.33
N VAL A 146 9.76 -15.55 -6.21
CA VAL A 146 9.63 -14.46 -7.18
C VAL A 146 11.00 -13.84 -7.41
N MET A 147 11.15 -13.02 -8.45
CA MET A 147 12.34 -12.20 -8.63
C MET A 147 12.01 -10.75 -8.26
N ALA A 148 12.96 -10.04 -7.66
CA ALA A 148 12.85 -8.60 -7.44
C ALA A 148 14.20 -7.90 -7.58
N CYS A 149 14.18 -6.61 -7.92
CA CYS A 149 15.37 -5.75 -7.97
C CYS A 149 15.30 -4.64 -6.91
N PRO A 150 16.44 -3.98 -6.58
CA PRO A 150 16.48 -2.86 -5.63
C PRO A 150 15.59 -1.65 -6.00
N ASP A 151 15.24 -1.49 -7.29
CA ASP A 151 14.37 -0.40 -7.76
C ASP A 151 12.86 -0.72 -7.62
N GLY A 152 12.53 -1.85 -6.99
CA GLY A 152 11.15 -2.25 -6.68
C GLY A 152 10.42 -3.02 -7.78
N HIS A 153 11.05 -3.30 -8.92
CA HIS A 153 10.47 -4.18 -9.94
C HIS A 153 10.39 -5.63 -9.43
N MET A 154 9.33 -6.34 -9.83
CA MET A 154 9.05 -7.71 -9.43
C MET A 154 8.56 -8.54 -10.62
N ASP A 155 8.94 -9.81 -10.67
CA ASP A 155 8.50 -10.72 -11.74
C ASP A 155 8.55 -12.18 -11.29
N ASP A 156 7.97 -13.06 -12.11
CA ASP A 156 8.15 -14.50 -11.94
C ASP A 156 9.61 -14.91 -12.13
N VAL A 157 10.00 -16.01 -11.49
CA VAL A 157 11.30 -16.64 -11.79
C VAL A 157 11.33 -17.08 -13.26
N SER A 158 12.32 -16.59 -14.00
CA SER A 158 12.55 -17.04 -15.38
C SER A 158 13.23 -18.40 -15.37
N TRP A 159 12.44 -19.48 -15.17
CA TRP A 159 12.95 -20.85 -15.07
C TRP A 159 13.76 -21.27 -16.29
N ASN A 160 13.35 -20.84 -17.49
CA ASN A 160 14.10 -21.10 -18.72
C ASN A 160 15.50 -20.49 -18.67
N SER A 161 15.59 -19.20 -18.33
CA SER A 161 16.88 -18.51 -18.20
C SER A 161 17.72 -19.12 -17.08
N ALA A 162 17.08 -19.48 -15.97
CA ALA A 162 17.74 -20.07 -14.81
C ALA A 162 18.41 -21.40 -15.16
N LEU A 163 17.71 -22.30 -15.87
CA LEU A 163 18.24 -23.61 -16.26
C LEU A 163 19.27 -23.48 -17.39
N HIS A 164 18.97 -22.69 -18.41
CA HIS A 164 19.75 -22.59 -19.64
C HIS A 164 20.72 -21.40 -19.66
N SER A 165 21.14 -20.91 -18.49
CA SER A 165 22.05 -19.76 -18.38
C SER A 165 23.42 -19.99 -19.04
N GLN A 166 23.80 -21.25 -19.23
CA GLN A 166 24.93 -21.66 -20.06
C GLN A 166 24.37 -22.09 -21.42
N LYS A 167 25.04 -21.72 -22.53
CA LYS A 167 24.61 -22.06 -23.90
C LYS A 167 24.32 -23.55 -23.97
N THR A 168 23.04 -23.89 -24.08
CA THR A 168 22.54 -25.26 -24.09
C THR A 168 21.62 -25.43 -25.29
N ASN A 169 21.76 -26.56 -25.97
CA ASN A 169 20.96 -26.89 -27.15
C ASN A 169 19.58 -27.38 -26.70
N CYS A 170 18.73 -26.47 -26.21
CA CYS A 170 17.36 -26.85 -25.89
C CYS A 170 16.54 -27.04 -27.15
N ILE A 171 16.01 -28.25 -27.30
CA ILE A 171 15.17 -28.64 -28.43
C ILE A 171 13.70 -28.29 -28.21
N ARG A 172 13.37 -27.52 -27.16
CA ARG A 172 11.98 -27.06 -26.92
C ARG A 172 11.53 -26.24 -28.11
N THR A 173 10.43 -26.65 -28.74
CA THR A 173 9.82 -25.93 -29.85
C THR A 173 8.84 -24.87 -29.35
N ASN A 174 8.52 -23.87 -30.18
CA ASN A 174 7.59 -22.80 -29.81
C ASN A 174 6.15 -23.28 -29.52
N ASN A 175 5.80 -24.49 -29.97
CA ASN A 175 4.47 -25.07 -29.78
C ASN A 175 4.36 -25.90 -28.49
N GLU A 176 5.45 -26.08 -27.75
CA GLU A 176 5.46 -26.85 -26.51
C GLU A 176 5.23 -25.95 -25.30
N GLU A 177 4.46 -26.45 -24.35
CA GLU A 177 4.18 -25.73 -23.12
C GLU A 177 5.43 -25.54 -22.27
N GLU A 178 5.48 -24.42 -21.56
CA GLU A 178 6.58 -24.13 -20.65
C GLU A 178 6.36 -24.83 -19.30
N ILE A 179 6.84 -26.07 -19.20
CA ILE A 179 6.74 -26.91 -18.00
C ILE A 179 8.10 -27.50 -17.61
N TYR A 180 8.27 -27.74 -16.30
CA TYR A 180 9.49 -28.29 -15.73
C TYR A 180 9.16 -29.38 -14.70
N GLU A 181 10.06 -30.35 -14.55
CA GLU A 181 9.97 -31.32 -13.46
C GLU A 181 10.39 -30.64 -12.15
N TRP A 182 9.59 -30.83 -11.10
CA TRP A 182 9.88 -30.34 -9.74
C TRP A 182 10.09 -31.51 -8.79
N GLU A 183 11.34 -31.74 -8.38
CA GLU A 183 11.67 -32.77 -7.39
C GLU A 183 12.07 -32.12 -6.07
N ALA A 184 11.22 -32.24 -5.05
CA ALA A 184 11.50 -31.73 -3.71
C ALA A 184 11.49 -32.87 -2.68
N TYR A 185 12.60 -33.03 -1.96
CA TYR A 185 12.69 -33.96 -0.83
C TYR A 185 12.44 -33.27 0.52
N SER A 186 12.74 -31.96 0.60
CA SER A 186 12.47 -31.14 1.78
C SER A 186 12.19 -29.69 1.38
N THR A 187 11.98 -28.82 2.37
CA THR A 187 11.79 -27.38 2.16
C THR A 187 13.10 -26.61 1.93
N ASN A 188 14.27 -27.24 2.09
CA ASN A 188 15.58 -26.62 1.84
C ASN A 188 15.82 -26.41 0.34
N LEU A 189 16.37 -25.25 -0.05
CA LEU A 189 16.71 -24.90 -1.43
C LEU A 189 17.65 -25.93 -2.09
N ALA A 190 18.58 -26.51 -1.35
CA ALA A 190 19.51 -27.51 -1.90
C ALA A 190 18.83 -28.86 -2.21
N SER A 191 17.67 -29.13 -1.61
CA SER A 191 16.93 -30.40 -1.76
C SER A 191 15.82 -30.34 -2.81
N ILE A 192 15.72 -29.21 -3.52
CA ILE A 192 14.75 -29.00 -4.58
C ILE A 192 15.51 -28.92 -5.89
N ASN A 193 15.21 -29.85 -6.80
CA ASN A 193 15.83 -29.93 -8.10
C ASN A 193 14.78 -29.64 -9.19
N ILE A 194 15.13 -28.79 -10.14
CA ILE A 194 14.26 -28.42 -11.26
C ILE A 194 14.92 -28.95 -12.51
N ARG A 195 14.17 -29.71 -13.32
CA ARG A 195 14.69 -30.27 -14.58
C ARG A 195 13.90 -29.79 -15.79
N CYS A 196 14.63 -29.47 -16.85
CA CYS A 196 14.06 -29.25 -18.17
C CYS A 196 13.81 -30.61 -18.85
N PRO A 197 12.56 -30.92 -19.24
CA PRO A 197 12.23 -32.19 -19.89
C PRO A 197 12.74 -32.26 -21.34
N TYR A 198 13.11 -31.12 -21.93
CA TYR A 198 13.52 -31.02 -23.34
C TYR A 198 15.05 -31.12 -23.52
N CYS A 199 15.85 -30.87 -22.49
CA CYS A 199 17.28 -30.57 -22.62
C CYS A 199 18.21 -31.68 -22.07
N LEU A 200 18.10 -32.94 -22.52
CA LEU A 200 18.86 -34.08 -21.92
C LEU A 200 18.76 -34.13 -20.38
N LYS A 201 17.63 -33.67 -19.82
CA LYS A 201 17.39 -33.54 -18.36
C LYS A 201 18.35 -32.60 -17.63
N LEU A 202 18.81 -31.52 -18.28
CA LEU A 202 19.51 -30.43 -17.60
C LEU A 202 18.74 -30.03 -16.34
N SER A 203 19.44 -30.01 -15.20
CA SER A 203 18.85 -29.72 -13.91
C SER A 203 19.68 -28.76 -13.10
N LYS A 204 19.02 -27.92 -12.31
CA LYS A 204 19.64 -27.11 -11.27
C LYS A 204 18.86 -27.22 -9.98
N THR A 205 19.58 -27.15 -8.87
CA THR A 205 18.97 -27.02 -7.56
C THR A 205 18.36 -25.62 -7.39
N MET A 206 17.33 -25.48 -6.55
CA MET A 206 16.82 -24.15 -6.19
C MET A 206 17.89 -23.30 -5.53
N LYS A 207 18.89 -23.88 -4.86
CA LYS A 207 20.01 -23.12 -4.30
C LYS A 207 20.80 -22.43 -5.42
N GLU A 208 21.12 -23.12 -6.50
CA GLU A 208 21.81 -22.53 -7.65
C GLU A 208 20.97 -21.46 -8.34
N ILE A 209 19.67 -21.72 -8.51
CA ILE A 209 18.73 -20.75 -9.10
C ILE A 209 18.59 -19.51 -8.20
N PHE A 210 18.58 -19.69 -6.88
CA PHE A 210 18.41 -18.61 -5.92
C PHE A 210 19.53 -17.57 -5.98
N TYR A 211 20.76 -18.03 -6.22
CA TYR A 211 21.94 -17.17 -6.38
C TYR A 211 22.25 -16.80 -7.84
N HIS A 212 21.42 -17.22 -8.79
CA HIS A 212 21.60 -16.84 -10.19
C HIS A 212 21.23 -15.36 -10.42
N PRO A 213 22.08 -14.55 -11.05
CA PRO A 213 21.74 -13.18 -11.41
C PRO A 213 20.80 -13.17 -12.61
N PHE A 214 19.70 -12.42 -12.51
CA PHE A 214 18.75 -12.21 -13.60
C PHE A 214 18.80 -10.76 -14.08
N LYS A 215 18.61 -10.54 -15.39
CA LYS A 215 18.37 -9.19 -15.90
C LYS A 215 17.01 -8.69 -15.41
N CYS A 216 16.93 -7.43 -15.01
CA CYS A 216 15.66 -6.86 -14.58
C CYS A 216 14.67 -6.74 -15.73
N SER A 217 13.43 -7.18 -15.51
CA SER A 217 12.36 -7.03 -16.49
C SER A 217 11.75 -5.62 -16.50
N GLY A 218 12.01 -4.79 -15.49
CA GLY A 218 11.42 -3.44 -15.39
C GLY A 218 9.91 -3.45 -15.11
N LEU A 219 9.37 -4.59 -14.66
CA LEU A 219 7.94 -4.76 -14.43
C LEU A 219 7.52 -4.37 -13.01
N TYR A 220 6.53 -3.49 -12.93
CA TYR A 220 5.73 -3.26 -11.73
C TYR A 220 4.42 -4.03 -11.86
N GLN A 221 4.37 -5.21 -11.24
CA GLN A 221 3.24 -6.13 -11.40
C GLN A 221 1.91 -5.50 -10.95
N GLU A 222 1.96 -4.56 -10.01
CA GLU A 222 0.82 -3.88 -9.42
C GLU A 222 0.23 -2.77 -10.31
N ARG A 223 0.89 -2.37 -11.40
CA ARG A 223 0.44 -1.27 -12.27
C ARG A 223 -0.34 -1.72 -13.51
N PHE A 224 -0.52 -3.03 -13.70
CA PHE A 224 -1.20 -3.65 -14.86
C PHE A 224 -0.89 -2.94 -16.20
N THR A 225 0.37 -2.93 -16.61
CA THR A 225 0.70 -2.54 -17.98
C THR A 225 0.62 -3.79 -18.87
N ASN A 226 -0.40 -3.85 -19.73
CA ASN A 226 -0.44 -4.80 -20.85
C ASN A 226 0.64 -4.51 -21.90
N GLN A 227 1.34 -3.38 -21.77
CA GLN A 227 2.50 -3.07 -22.58
C GLN A 227 3.72 -3.73 -21.93
N PRO A 228 4.45 -4.59 -22.66
CA PRO A 228 5.78 -4.99 -22.23
C PRO A 228 6.59 -3.70 -22.02
N PRO A 229 7.32 -3.57 -20.91
CA PRO A 229 8.19 -2.42 -20.70
C PRO A 229 9.07 -2.30 -21.92
N THR A 230 9.11 -1.10 -22.51
CA THR A 230 10.06 -0.76 -23.56
C THR A 230 11.44 -1.24 -23.09
N GLU A 231 12.06 -2.10 -23.90
CA GLU A 231 13.24 -2.89 -23.53
C GLU A 231 14.23 -2.08 -22.67
N SER A 232 14.66 -2.65 -21.54
CA SER A 232 15.88 -2.27 -20.80
C SER A 232 15.94 -0.98 -19.96
N ALA A 233 14.84 -0.47 -19.40
CA ALA A 233 14.94 0.74 -18.55
C ALA A 233 15.68 0.53 -17.20
N CYS A 234 15.74 -0.70 -16.67
CA CYS A 234 16.38 -0.97 -15.37
C CYS A 234 17.73 -1.68 -15.54
N GLY A 235 18.81 -0.99 -15.20
CA GLY A 235 20.18 -1.51 -15.24
C GLY A 235 20.58 -2.36 -14.02
N ARG A 236 19.63 -2.68 -13.13
CA ARG A 236 19.88 -3.50 -11.94
C ARG A 236 19.70 -4.98 -12.23
N GLU A 237 20.32 -5.81 -11.40
CA GLU A 237 20.05 -7.24 -11.38
C GLU A 237 18.82 -7.54 -10.52
N MET A 238 18.06 -8.55 -10.94
CA MET A 238 17.03 -9.18 -10.14
C MET A 238 17.61 -10.40 -9.43
N LYS A 239 17.18 -10.59 -8.18
CA LYS A 239 17.49 -11.79 -7.37
C LYS A 239 16.20 -12.53 -7.05
N VAL A 240 16.31 -13.84 -6.91
CA VAL A 240 15.20 -14.66 -6.43
C VAL A 240 15.03 -14.43 -4.95
N ILE A 241 13.79 -14.22 -4.52
CA ILE A 241 13.40 -13.99 -3.13
C ILE A 241 12.19 -14.89 -2.83
N GLN A 242 12.06 -15.33 -1.58
CA GLN A 242 10.85 -16.00 -1.13
C GLN A 242 9.69 -15.01 -1.02
N LYS A 243 8.50 -15.36 -1.52
CA LYS A 243 7.33 -14.45 -1.56
C LYS A 243 6.87 -13.93 -0.18
N ASN A 244 7.20 -14.64 0.90
CA ASN A 244 6.89 -14.23 2.28
C ASN A 244 8.03 -13.45 2.96
N SER A 245 9.08 -13.09 2.23
CA SER A 245 10.20 -12.34 2.78
C SER A 245 9.83 -10.89 3.02
N SER A 246 10.25 -10.33 4.15
CA SER A 246 10.17 -8.89 4.43
C SER A 246 10.95 -8.04 3.43
N ALA A 247 11.85 -8.63 2.63
CA ALA A 247 12.60 -7.94 1.59
C ALA A 247 11.75 -7.53 0.37
N LEU A 248 10.57 -8.12 0.17
CA LEU A 248 9.71 -7.79 -0.99
C LEU A 248 8.83 -6.58 -0.75
N ARG A 249 8.43 -6.33 0.50
CA ARG A 249 7.63 -5.17 0.87
C ARG A 249 8.00 -4.71 2.27
N LEU A 250 8.36 -3.45 2.34
CA LEU A 250 8.49 -2.70 3.58
C LEU A 250 7.56 -1.50 3.50
N THR A 251 6.70 -1.33 4.50
CA THR A 251 5.93 -0.10 4.65
C THR A 251 6.77 0.91 5.42
N SER A 252 6.86 2.13 4.88
CA SER A 252 7.39 3.26 5.63
C SER A 252 6.26 3.84 6.46
N VAL A 253 6.35 3.71 7.78
CA VAL A 253 5.34 4.23 8.70
C VAL A 253 5.93 5.46 9.37
N ILE A 254 5.27 6.60 9.16
CA ILE A 254 5.52 7.83 9.92
C ILE A 254 4.45 7.88 10.99
N ASN A 255 4.87 7.82 12.26
CA ASN A 255 3.94 7.96 13.38
C ASN A 255 3.81 9.44 13.72
N PHE A 256 2.58 9.93 13.66
CA PHE A 256 2.23 11.24 14.20
C PHE A 256 1.48 11.02 15.52
N LEU A 257 2.08 11.47 16.61
CA LEU A 257 1.42 11.49 17.92
C LEU A 257 1.18 12.95 18.28
N GLU A 258 -0.09 13.32 18.36
CA GLU A 258 -0.46 14.61 18.90
C GLU A 258 -0.82 14.44 20.39
N ILE A 259 -0.07 15.10 21.27
CA ILE A 259 -0.48 15.31 22.65
C ILE A 259 -1.34 16.59 22.64
N PRO A 260 -2.64 16.53 22.97
CA PRO A 260 -3.45 17.74 23.11
C PRO A 260 -2.79 18.66 24.13
N LYS A 261 -2.25 19.79 23.67
CA LYS A 261 -1.55 20.74 24.55
C LYS A 261 -2.50 21.41 25.55
N TYR A 262 -3.79 21.50 25.21
CA TYR A 262 -4.78 22.22 25.99
C TYR A 262 -6.11 21.45 26.02
N THR A 263 -6.62 21.16 27.22
CA THR A 263 -7.97 20.63 27.49
C THR A 263 -8.99 21.72 27.76
N SER A 264 -8.61 22.98 27.57
CA SER A 264 -9.50 24.12 27.70
C SER A 264 -10.65 24.02 26.68
N PRO A 265 -11.87 24.46 27.06
CA PRO A 265 -13.02 24.42 26.16
C PRO A 265 -12.77 25.11 24.81
N LEU A 266 -12.06 26.25 24.80
CA LEU A 266 -11.68 26.95 23.57
C LEU A 266 -10.72 26.11 22.70
N GLY A 267 -9.68 25.53 23.30
CA GLY A 267 -8.74 24.66 22.59
C GLY A 267 -9.39 23.43 21.95
N VAL A 268 -10.41 22.86 22.59
CA VAL A 268 -11.20 21.74 22.04
C VAL A 268 -12.07 22.21 20.87
N LEU A 269 -12.79 23.32 21.02
CA LEU A 269 -13.69 23.86 19.99
C LEU A 269 -12.93 24.33 18.74
N PHE A 270 -11.76 24.94 18.92
CA PHE A 270 -10.91 25.37 17.81
C PHE A 270 -10.21 24.20 17.10
N LYS A 271 -10.02 23.06 17.78
CA LYS A 271 -9.41 21.87 17.18
C LYS A 271 -10.21 21.28 16.03
N GLU A 272 -11.52 21.45 16.04
CA GLU A 272 -12.43 20.87 15.04
C GLU A 272 -12.47 21.70 13.74
N GLU A 273 -12.01 22.96 13.76
CA GLU A 273 -12.18 23.90 12.64
C GLU A 273 -10.93 24.73 12.31
N TYR A 274 -10.07 24.19 11.44
CA TYR A 274 -8.81 24.84 11.07
C TYR A 274 -8.94 26.14 10.29
N SER A 275 -9.88 26.23 9.33
CA SER A 275 -10.08 27.44 8.53
C SER A 275 -10.39 28.64 9.42
N THR A 276 -11.21 28.41 10.43
CA THR A 276 -11.55 29.37 11.47
C THR A 276 -10.32 29.80 12.26
N CYS A 277 -9.51 28.84 12.68
CA CYS A 277 -8.27 29.12 13.39
C CYS A 277 -7.28 29.94 12.55
N LEU A 278 -7.12 29.63 11.25
CA LEU A 278 -6.22 30.35 10.35
C LEU A 278 -6.69 31.80 10.12
N ALA A 279 -8.00 32.00 9.99
CA ALA A 279 -8.60 33.33 9.88
C ALA A 279 -8.37 34.16 11.15
N ILE A 280 -8.53 33.54 12.33
CA ILE A 280 -8.28 34.23 13.60
C ILE A 280 -6.79 34.53 13.79
N ASN A 281 -5.89 33.61 13.47
CA ASN A 281 -4.44 33.86 13.55
C ASN A 281 -4.01 35.02 12.64
N THR A 282 -4.62 35.12 11.46
CA THR A 282 -4.42 36.25 10.54
C THR A 282 -4.93 37.55 11.16
N LEU A 283 -6.13 37.53 11.78
CA LEU A 283 -6.68 38.67 12.48
C LEU A 283 -5.77 39.13 13.64
N ILE A 284 -5.26 38.18 14.44
CA ILE A 284 -4.37 38.46 15.56
C ILE A 284 -3.08 39.12 15.07
N LYS A 285 -2.41 38.53 14.07
CA LYS A 285 -1.12 39.03 13.57
C LYS A 285 -1.20 40.43 12.97
N TYR A 286 -2.25 40.72 12.20
CA TYR A 286 -2.30 41.94 11.39
C TYR A 286 -3.21 43.05 11.97
N ALA A 287 -4.29 42.70 12.68
CA ALA A 287 -5.23 43.68 13.21
C ALA A 287 -5.05 43.91 14.72
N PHE A 288 -4.89 42.85 15.52
CA PHE A 288 -4.85 43.01 16.98
C PHE A 288 -3.53 43.61 17.50
N THR A 289 -2.48 43.58 16.69
CA THR A 289 -1.21 44.28 16.94
C THR A 289 -1.32 45.80 16.80
N THR A 290 -2.31 46.30 16.05
CA THR A 290 -2.50 47.74 15.80
C THR A 290 -3.68 48.34 16.57
N ILE A 291 -4.64 47.51 17.00
CA ILE A 291 -5.84 47.94 17.72
C ILE A 291 -5.64 47.72 19.22
N SER A 292 -5.71 48.79 20.02
CA SER A 292 -5.60 48.72 21.49
C SER A 292 -6.94 48.53 22.22
N ASN A 293 -8.07 48.85 21.57
CA ASN A 293 -9.39 48.77 22.19
C ASN A 293 -9.94 47.33 22.22
N GLU A 294 -10.14 46.80 23.42
CA GLU A 294 -10.64 45.44 23.66
C GLU A 294 -12.03 45.18 23.07
N SER A 295 -12.98 46.11 23.21
CA SER A 295 -14.34 45.95 22.66
C SER A 295 -14.33 45.86 21.13
N VAL A 296 -13.43 46.59 20.48
CA VAL A 296 -13.24 46.51 19.02
C VAL A 296 -12.63 45.16 18.63
N LYS A 297 -11.61 44.68 19.36
CA LYS A 297 -11.02 43.35 19.14
C LYS A 297 -12.08 42.24 19.28
N LYS A 298 -12.88 42.25 20.35
CA LYS A 298 -13.98 41.29 20.57
C LYS A 298 -14.97 41.31 19.40
N LYS A 299 -15.40 42.50 18.97
CA LYS A 299 -16.35 42.63 17.85
C LYS A 299 -15.78 42.06 16.54
N MET A 300 -14.51 42.32 16.23
CA MET A 300 -13.86 41.75 15.04
C MET A 300 -13.72 40.23 15.12
N LEU A 301 -13.37 39.70 16.29
CA LEU A 301 -13.29 38.26 16.52
C LEU A 301 -14.65 37.59 16.29
N THR A 302 -15.72 38.15 16.86
CA THR A 302 -17.09 37.66 16.66
C THR A 302 -17.50 37.63 15.19
N GLU A 303 -17.16 38.67 14.41
CA GLU A 303 -17.48 38.72 12.99
C GLU A 303 -16.71 37.69 12.16
N VAL A 304 -15.43 37.47 12.47
CA VAL A 304 -14.65 36.39 11.83
C VAL A 304 -15.25 35.02 12.16
N LEU A 305 -15.62 34.79 13.42
CA LEU A 305 -16.23 33.53 13.85
C LEU A 305 -17.58 33.27 13.18
N ARG A 306 -18.46 34.27 13.11
CA ARG A 306 -19.75 34.14 12.41
C ARG A 306 -19.60 33.74 10.94
N LYS A 307 -18.51 34.18 10.30
CA LYS A 307 -18.28 33.96 8.89
C LYS A 307 -17.59 32.63 8.61
N GLU A 308 -16.58 32.30 9.41
CA GLU A 308 -15.67 31.19 9.13
C GLU A 308 -16.03 29.91 9.92
N TYR A 309 -16.65 30.04 11.09
CA TYR A 309 -17.01 28.89 11.93
C TYR A 309 -18.24 28.17 11.40
N LYS A 310 -18.12 26.86 11.17
CA LYS A 310 -19.19 25.99 10.64
C LYS A 310 -19.57 24.85 11.60
N GLY A 311 -19.00 24.83 12.80
CA GLY A 311 -19.27 23.82 13.81
C GLY A 311 -20.64 24.00 14.44
N ASP A 312 -21.25 22.90 14.89
CA ASP A 312 -22.58 22.91 15.52
C ASP A 312 -22.58 23.61 16.90
N ASN A 313 -21.40 23.82 17.50
CA ASN A 313 -21.21 24.38 18.84
C ASN A 313 -21.05 25.91 18.86
N PHE A 314 -21.54 26.63 17.85
CA PHE A 314 -21.31 28.08 17.70
C PHE A 314 -21.80 28.90 18.90
N ASP A 315 -22.99 28.58 19.41
CA ASP A 315 -23.57 29.32 20.55
C ASP A 315 -22.73 29.14 21.82
N MET A 316 -22.21 27.92 22.05
CA MET A 316 -21.32 27.64 23.17
C MET A 316 -19.97 28.38 23.04
N LEU A 317 -19.43 28.46 21.82
CA LEU A 317 -18.21 29.22 21.54
C LEU A 317 -18.41 30.72 21.82
N MET A 318 -19.54 31.28 21.41
CA MET A 318 -19.86 32.69 21.62
C MET A 318 -20.01 33.03 23.10
N ASP A 319 -20.67 32.18 23.89
CA ASP A 319 -20.79 32.34 25.33
C ASP A 319 -19.42 32.36 26.03
N ILE A 320 -18.51 31.46 25.62
CA ILE A 320 -17.16 31.41 26.18
C ILE A 320 -16.37 32.70 25.84
N ILE A 321 -16.49 33.21 24.61
CA ILE A 321 -15.76 34.41 24.16
C ILE A 321 -16.28 35.69 24.82
N GLU A 322 -17.57 35.78 25.10
CA GLU A 322 -18.13 36.92 25.83
C GLU A 322 -17.59 36.98 27.27
N ASN A 323 -17.44 35.83 27.91
CA ASN A 323 -17.06 35.70 29.32
C ASN A 323 -15.55 35.71 29.60
N ILE A 324 -14.69 35.57 28.58
CA ILE A 324 -13.23 35.56 28.74
C ILE A 324 -12.61 36.88 28.24
N PRO A 325 -11.58 37.45 28.91
CA PRO A 325 -10.82 38.59 28.42
C PRO A 325 -10.21 38.34 27.04
N ILE A 326 -10.17 39.36 26.17
CA ILE A 326 -9.70 39.14 24.79
C ILE A 326 -8.22 38.74 24.73
N ASP A 327 -7.41 39.23 25.66
CA ASP A 327 -5.97 38.94 25.68
C ASP A 327 -5.69 37.48 26.06
N ASP A 328 -6.52 36.89 26.94
CA ASP A 328 -6.44 35.46 27.27
C ASP A 328 -6.80 34.59 26.06
N ILE A 329 -7.85 34.98 25.31
CA ILE A 329 -8.23 34.32 24.05
C ILE A 329 -7.10 34.41 23.02
N ILE A 330 -6.48 35.58 22.88
CA ILE A 330 -5.35 35.80 21.97
C ILE A 330 -4.17 34.92 22.37
N GLN A 331 -3.85 34.87 23.66
CA GLN A 331 -2.75 34.06 24.18
C GLN A 331 -2.99 32.57 23.90
N GLU A 332 -4.18 32.08 24.19
CA GLU A 332 -4.55 30.67 23.97
C GLU A 332 -4.51 30.29 22.48
N ILE A 333 -5.03 31.14 21.61
CA ILE A 333 -4.97 30.93 20.15
C ILE A 333 -3.53 31.01 19.65
N THR A 334 -2.75 31.99 20.10
CA THR A 334 -1.33 32.12 19.72
C THR A 334 -0.54 30.89 20.16
N MET A 335 -0.84 30.35 21.34
CA MET A 335 -0.26 29.11 21.86
C MET A 335 -0.65 27.86 21.07
N LEU A 336 -1.87 27.80 20.51
CA LEU A 336 -2.29 26.74 19.60
C LEU A 336 -1.50 26.74 18.28
N PHE A 337 -0.96 27.90 17.88
CA PHE A 337 -0.21 28.10 16.62
C PHE A 337 1.31 28.18 16.79
N ASN A 338 1.82 28.28 18.02
CA ASN A 338 3.26 28.27 18.26
C ASN A 338 3.79 26.82 18.24
N ASP A 339 4.48 26.50 17.13
CA ASP A 339 5.09 25.21 16.84
C ASP A 339 6.35 24.91 17.69
N ASP A 340 6.86 25.87 18.47
CA ASP A 340 8.19 25.79 19.12
C ASP A 340 8.22 25.21 20.55
N ILE A 341 7.11 24.67 21.05
CA ILE A 341 7.06 24.08 22.40
C ILE A 341 7.50 22.62 22.31
N ASN A 342 8.71 22.34 22.82
CA ASN A 342 9.27 21.00 22.89
C ASN A 342 8.52 20.19 23.97
N PHE A 343 8.55 18.86 23.85
CA PHE A 343 7.97 17.93 24.83
C PHE A 343 8.32 18.25 26.30
N ILE A 344 9.49 18.85 26.53
CA ILE A 344 9.99 19.29 27.85
C ILE A 344 9.19 20.47 28.42
N ASP A 345 8.72 21.40 27.59
CA ASP A 345 7.98 22.57 28.03
C ASP A 345 6.59 22.17 28.56
N CYS A 346 5.95 21.14 27.96
CA CYS A 346 4.69 20.58 28.45
C CYS A 346 4.80 19.87 29.81
N ILE A 347 5.98 19.38 30.18
CA ILE A 347 6.23 18.80 31.52
C ILE A 347 6.41 19.91 32.56
N ASN A 348 6.98 21.04 32.17
CA ASN A 348 7.27 22.17 33.06
C ASN A 348 6.05 23.05 33.35
N ASP A 349 5.03 23.06 32.49
CA ASP A 349 3.79 23.81 32.68
C ASP A 349 2.75 23.10 33.58
N GLY A 350 3.16 22.01 34.23
CA GLY A 350 2.40 21.35 35.29
C GLY A 350 2.27 22.22 36.55
N ARG A 351 1.51 23.32 36.46
CA ARG A 351 0.85 23.90 37.63
C ARG A 351 -0.39 23.06 37.93
N THR A 352 -0.21 22.20 38.92
CA THR A 352 -1.27 21.60 39.75
C THR A 352 -2.30 22.62 40.21
#